data_AF-A0A9R0VJU0-F1
#
_entry.id   AF-A0A9R0VJU0-F1
#
_cell.length_a   1.000
_cell.length_b   1.000
_cell.length_c   1.000
_cell.angle_alpha   90.00
_cell.angle_beta   90.00
_cell.angle_gamma   90.00
#
_symmetry.space_group_name_H-M   'P 1'
#
loop_
_entity.id
_entity.type
_entity.pdbx_description
1 polymer ?
#
loop_
_entity_poly.entity_id
_entity_poly.type
_entity_poly.pdbx_seq_one_letter_code
_entity_poly.pdbx_strand_id
1 'polypeptide(L)'
;MEGQSGKTMQSLPDTLSSLKGFNKYLTPSWIESVSHILKELTPTKPQKVMEEEAQNVFECDDTELDIKVAKIQDEMVSLGAQLKQKTLQKRESLNNYLDLKGSIRVFCRMRPFNHEESYSSRTMFTLDESNVFLKVAETKTKQYKFDKVFDPCSTQGDVFSEVEPVIKSAIDGYNVCIFAYGQTGSGKTYTMVRCTSSTTFPPSFRKQK
;
A
#
# COMPACT_ATOMS: atom_id res chain seq x y z
N MET A 1 45.66 3.56 -8.65
CA MET A 1 46.40 2.84 -9.70
C MET A 1 45.68 1.52 -9.89
N GLU A 2 45.12 1.36 -11.09
CA GLU A 2 44.70 0.11 -11.77
C GLU A 2 43.72 -0.81 -11.02
N GLY A 3 42.54 -1.16 -11.52
CA GLY A 3 41.97 -1.11 -12.86
C GLY A 3 40.98 -2.27 -12.92
N GLN A 4 39.68 -1.99 -12.76
CA GLN A 4 38.64 -3.00 -12.95
C GLN A 4 38.53 -3.29 -14.46
N SER A 5 39.18 -4.38 -14.89
CA SER A 5 39.08 -4.90 -16.25
C SER A 5 37.83 -5.79 -16.38
N GLY A 6 37.08 -5.57 -17.45
CA GLY A 6 35.73 -6.08 -17.69
C GLY A 6 35.61 -7.60 -17.69
N LYS A 7 34.42 -8.07 -17.30
CA LYS A 7 33.98 -9.45 -17.52
C LYS A 7 33.80 -9.65 -19.02
N THR A 8 34.83 -10.18 -19.67
CA THR A 8 34.78 -10.65 -21.05
C THR A 8 33.71 -11.73 -21.17
N MET A 9 32.79 -11.54 -22.13
CA MET A 9 31.83 -12.55 -22.57
C MET A 9 32.59 -13.84 -22.86
N GLN A 10 32.41 -14.86 -22.03
CA GLN A 10 33.01 -16.16 -22.31
C GLN A 10 32.36 -16.74 -23.55
N SER A 11 33.20 -17.20 -24.46
CA SER A 11 32.75 -17.73 -25.74
C SER A 11 31.92 -19.01 -25.50
N LEU A 12 30.86 -19.20 -26.29
CA LEU A 12 30.01 -20.40 -26.29
C LEU A 12 30.77 -21.75 -26.20
N PRO A 13 31.95 -21.94 -26.82
CA PRO A 13 32.68 -23.21 -26.67
C PRO A 13 33.27 -23.41 -25.26
N ASP A 14 33.64 -22.36 -24.53
CA ASP A 14 34.23 -22.48 -23.19
C ASP A 14 33.17 -22.89 -22.16
N THR A 15 31.96 -22.35 -22.29
CA THR A 15 30.80 -22.75 -21.47
C THR A 15 30.34 -24.18 -21.78
N LEU A 16 30.42 -24.61 -23.05
CA LEU A 16 30.19 -26.01 -23.45
C LEU A 16 31.22 -26.97 -22.86
N SER A 17 32.48 -26.55 -22.70
CA SER A 17 33.52 -27.37 -22.08
C SER A 17 33.28 -27.59 -20.57
N SER A 18 32.76 -26.58 -19.87
CA SER A 18 32.34 -26.70 -18.46
C SER A 18 31.13 -27.62 -18.27
N LEU A 19 30.21 -27.65 -19.23
CA LEU A 19 29.03 -28.52 -19.16
C LEU A 19 29.36 -30.02 -19.32
N LYS A 20 30.50 -30.35 -19.96
CA LYS A 20 30.97 -31.75 -20.08
C LYS A 20 31.32 -32.39 -18.73
N GLY A 21 31.55 -31.61 -17.68
CA GLY A 21 31.79 -32.12 -16.32
C GLY A 21 30.54 -32.72 -15.64
N PHE A 22 29.34 -32.33 -16.08
CA PHE A 22 28.06 -32.81 -15.52
C PHE A 22 27.58 -34.14 -16.12
N ASN A 23 28.35 -34.73 -17.04
CA ASN A 23 27.87 -35.65 -18.05
C ASN A 23 28.12 -37.14 -17.70
N LYS A 24 27.84 -37.54 -16.45
CA LYS A 24 27.92 -38.95 -16.02
C LYS A 24 26.60 -39.72 -16.12
N TYR A 25 25.50 -39.06 -16.51
CA TYR A 25 24.15 -39.66 -16.50
C TYR A 25 23.31 -39.38 -17.76
N LEU A 26 23.92 -38.88 -18.84
CA LEU A 26 23.15 -38.58 -20.05
C LEU A 26 23.05 -39.82 -20.95
N THR A 27 21.83 -40.13 -21.39
CA THR A 27 21.52 -41.26 -22.26
C THR A 27 22.05 -41.00 -23.68
N PRO A 28 22.37 -42.06 -24.45
CA PRO A 28 22.89 -41.92 -25.83
C PRO A 28 21.98 -41.08 -26.73
N SER A 29 20.66 -41.15 -26.51
CA SER A 29 19.66 -40.39 -27.28
C SER A 29 19.77 -38.88 -27.08
N TRP A 30 20.15 -38.42 -25.88
CA TRP A 30 20.28 -36.99 -25.61
C TRP A 30 21.49 -36.38 -26.33
N ILE A 31 22.59 -37.12 -26.38
CA ILE A 31 23.81 -36.70 -27.10
C ILE A 31 23.51 -36.60 -28.60
N GLU A 32 22.73 -37.54 -29.14
CA GLU A 32 22.35 -37.56 -30.56
C GLU A 32 21.43 -36.38 -30.91
N SER A 33 20.43 -36.08 -30.08
CA SER A 33 19.56 -34.91 -30.27
C SER A 33 20.31 -33.59 -30.17
N VAL A 34 21.21 -33.44 -29.19
CA VAL A 34 22.02 -32.22 -29.04
C VAL A 34 23.01 -32.07 -30.19
N SER A 35 23.57 -33.18 -30.71
CA SER A 35 24.43 -33.14 -31.90
C SER A 35 23.66 -32.72 -33.16
N HIS A 36 22.39 -33.10 -33.29
CA HIS A 36 21.56 -32.71 -34.43
C HIS A 36 21.25 -31.21 -34.39
N ILE A 37 20.89 -30.70 -33.21
CA ILE A 37 20.63 -29.27 -33.00
C ILE A 37 21.90 -28.43 -33.23
N LEU A 38 23.07 -28.92 -32.79
CA LEU A 38 24.35 -28.26 -33.04
C LEU A 38 24.72 -28.24 -34.53
N LYS A 39 24.36 -29.27 -35.30
CA LYS A 39 24.56 -29.28 -36.77
C LYS A 39 23.64 -28.28 -37.48
N GLU A 40 22.44 -28.05 -36.96
CA GLU A 40 21.51 -27.04 -37.52
C GLU A 40 21.91 -25.61 -37.15
N LEU A 41 22.58 -25.40 -36.02
CA LEU A 41 22.96 -24.07 -35.54
C LEU A 41 24.34 -23.59 -36.02
N THR A 42 25.13 -24.41 -36.71
CA THR A 42 26.40 -23.94 -37.31
C THR A 42 26.15 -23.40 -38.73
N PRO A 43 26.35 -22.10 -38.99
CA PRO A 43 26.24 -21.57 -40.34
C PRO A 43 27.33 -22.17 -41.23
N THR A 44 26.91 -22.78 -42.34
CA THR A 44 27.77 -23.23 -43.42
C THR A 44 28.60 -22.06 -43.96
N LYS A 45 29.91 -22.28 -44.09
CA LYS A 45 30.89 -21.31 -44.62
C LYS A 45 30.44 -20.68 -45.96
N PRO A 46 30.81 -19.41 -46.22
CA PRO A 46 30.45 -18.73 -47.46
C PRO A 46 31.29 -19.26 -48.64
N GLN A 47 30.62 -19.77 -49.68
CA GLN A 47 31.20 -19.87 -51.01
C GLN A 47 30.88 -18.59 -51.78
N LYS A 48 31.94 -17.85 -52.14
CA LYS A 48 31.91 -16.71 -53.06
C LYS A 48 31.53 -17.16 -54.47
N VAL A 49 30.48 -16.59 -55.07
CA VAL A 49 30.46 -16.17 -56.50
C VAL A 49 29.50 -14.97 -56.64
N MET A 50 30.10 -13.81 -56.96
CA MET A 50 29.69 -12.69 -57.84
C MET A 50 28.21 -12.29 -58.01
N GLU A 51 27.96 -10.99 -57.76
CA GLU A 51 27.20 -9.99 -58.57
C GLU A 51 25.90 -10.46 -59.25
N GLU A 52 24.74 -9.81 -59.21
CA GLU A 52 24.22 -8.51 -58.79
C GLU A 52 22.67 -8.67 -58.88
N GLU A 53 21.90 -7.68 -58.39
CA GLU A 53 20.46 -7.50 -58.66
C GLU A 53 19.45 -8.40 -57.91
N ALA A 54 18.86 -7.85 -56.85
CA ALA A 54 17.44 -7.47 -56.81
C ALA A 54 16.95 -7.34 -55.36
N GLN A 55 16.72 -6.10 -54.95
CA GLN A 55 15.95 -5.74 -53.76
C GLN A 55 14.54 -6.34 -53.84
N ASN A 56 14.14 -7.14 -52.85
CA ASN A 56 12.84 -7.03 -52.15
C ASN A 56 12.62 -8.22 -51.19
N VAL A 57 11.85 -7.94 -50.13
CA VAL A 57 11.23 -8.86 -49.16
C VAL A 57 12.05 -9.19 -47.90
N PHE A 58 11.94 -8.34 -46.87
CA PHE A 58 11.36 -8.66 -45.53
C PHE A 58 11.86 -7.67 -44.44
N GLU A 59 11.37 -6.42 -44.47
CA GLU A 59 11.49 -5.45 -43.36
C GLU A 59 10.10 -4.85 -43.13
N CYS A 60 9.22 -5.52 -42.38
CA CYS A 60 7.88 -4.96 -42.13
C CYS A 60 7.28 -5.18 -40.73
N ASP A 61 7.86 -5.97 -39.82
CA ASP A 61 7.17 -6.38 -38.58
C ASP A 61 7.71 -5.75 -37.28
N ASP A 62 8.97 -5.29 -37.26
CA ASP A 62 9.57 -4.66 -36.07
C ASP A 62 9.01 -3.24 -35.78
N THR A 63 8.62 -2.51 -36.82
CA THR A 63 8.10 -1.14 -36.69
C THR A 63 6.71 -1.09 -36.07
N GLU A 64 5.86 -2.08 -36.33
CA GLU A 64 4.52 -2.15 -35.74
C GLU A 64 4.58 -2.44 -34.24
N LEU A 65 5.54 -3.27 -33.81
CA LEU A 65 5.75 -3.58 -32.39
C LEU A 65 6.28 -2.36 -31.63
N ASP A 66 7.26 -1.64 -32.20
CA ASP A 66 7.80 -0.41 -31.60
C ASP A 66 6.76 0.70 -31.47
N ILE A 67 5.87 0.84 -32.45
CA ILE A 67 4.74 1.79 -32.40
C ILE A 67 3.76 1.42 -31.27
N LYS A 68 3.47 0.13 -31.08
CA LYS A 68 2.60 -0.33 -29.98
C LYS A 68 3.23 -0.09 -28.61
N VAL A 69 4.53 -0.35 -28.46
CA VAL A 69 5.27 -0.10 -27.20
C VAL A 69 5.28 1.39 -26.87
N ALA A 70 5.56 2.26 -27.86
CA ALA A 70 5.51 3.71 -27.67
C ALA A 70 4.11 4.18 -27.23
N LYS A 71 3.05 3.64 -27.85
CA LYS A 71 1.67 3.96 -27.48
C LYS A 71 1.33 3.53 -26.04
N ILE A 72 1.75 2.34 -25.62
CA ILE A 72 1.56 1.87 -24.24
C ILE A 72 2.34 2.75 -23.26
N GLN A 73 3.57 3.14 -23.63
CA GLN A 73 4.40 4.02 -22.81
C GLN A 73 3.73 5.40 -22.62
N ASP A 74 3.15 5.97 -23.67
CA ASP A 74 2.40 7.22 -23.60
C ASP A 74 1.13 7.08 -22.74
N GLU A 75 0.41 5.97 -22.87
CA GLU A 75 -0.75 5.66 -22.02
C GLU A 75 -0.35 5.52 -20.55
N MET A 76 0.78 4.89 -20.24
CA MET A 76 1.31 4.79 -18.87
C MET A 76 1.64 6.17 -18.28
N VAL A 77 2.27 7.04 -19.07
CA VAL A 77 2.59 8.42 -18.65
C VAL A 77 1.30 9.21 -18.41
N SER A 78 0.34 9.12 -19.33
CA SER A 78 -0.97 9.77 -19.22
C SER A 78 -1.73 9.29 -17.97
N LEU A 79 -1.77 7.98 -17.73
CA LEU A 79 -2.44 7.39 -16.57
C LEU A 79 -1.74 7.80 -15.27
N GLY A 80 -0.41 7.83 -15.25
CA GLY A 80 0.38 8.31 -14.11
C GLY A 80 0.06 9.76 -13.77
N ALA A 81 -0.06 10.63 -14.78
CA ALA A 81 -0.46 12.03 -14.60
C ALA A 81 -1.88 12.15 -14.02
N GLN A 82 -2.82 11.35 -14.52
CA GLN A 82 -4.19 11.32 -14.00
C GLN A 82 -4.25 10.84 -12.54
N LEU A 83 -3.50 9.80 -12.16
CA LEU A 83 -3.42 9.32 -10.78
C LEU A 83 -2.85 10.39 -9.84
N LYS A 84 -1.81 11.11 -10.27
CA LYS A 84 -1.24 12.24 -9.52
C LYS A 84 -2.29 13.33 -9.32
N GLN A 85 -3.02 13.69 -10.37
CA GLN A 85 -4.10 14.69 -10.27
C GLN A 85 -5.21 14.23 -9.32
N LYS A 86 -5.66 12.98 -9.41
CA LYS A 86 -6.68 12.41 -8.52
C LYS A 86 -6.22 12.38 -7.07
N THR A 87 -4.94 12.09 -6.82
CA THR A 87 -4.36 12.09 -5.48
C THR A 87 -4.36 13.49 -4.88
N LEU A 88 -4.00 14.51 -5.66
CA LEU A 88 -4.05 15.92 -5.23
C LEU A 88 -5.48 16.37 -4.92
N GLN A 89 -6.44 16.07 -5.82
CA GLN A 89 -7.85 16.39 -5.61
C GLN A 89 -8.42 15.77 -4.33
N LYS A 90 -8.04 14.51 -4.05
CA LYS A 90 -8.44 13.80 -2.83
C LYS A 90 -7.90 14.50 -1.58
N ARG A 91 -6.64 14.92 -1.59
CA ARG A 91 -6.01 15.65 -0.49
C ARG A 91 -6.70 17.00 -0.24
N GLU A 92 -6.93 17.77 -1.30
CA GLU A 92 -7.61 19.07 -1.20
C GLU A 92 -9.02 18.94 -0.64
N SER A 93 -9.78 17.95 -1.14
CA SER A 93 -11.13 17.67 -0.66
C SER A 93 -11.14 17.26 0.82
N LEU A 94 -10.18 16.43 1.24
CA LEU A 94 -10.03 16.02 2.63
C LEU A 94 -9.71 17.20 3.55
N ASN A 95 -8.78 18.06 3.15
CA ASN A 95 -8.41 19.26 3.92
C ASN A 95 -9.60 20.20 4.07
N ASN A 96 -10.29 20.51 2.97
CA ASN A 96 -11.49 21.35 3.01
C ASN A 96 -12.57 20.76 3.94
N TYR A 97 -12.78 19.43 3.88
CA TYR A 97 -13.71 18.75 4.78
C TYR A 97 -13.31 18.87 6.25
N LEU A 98 -12.02 18.72 6.57
CA LEU A 98 -11.52 18.85 7.94
C LEU A 98 -11.61 20.29 8.45
N ASP A 99 -11.31 21.27 7.61
CA ASP A 99 -11.43 22.69 7.94
C ASP A 99 -12.88 23.08 8.24
N LEU A 100 -13.83 22.57 7.44
CA LEU A 100 -15.26 22.77 7.66
C LEU A 100 -15.77 22.13 8.97
N LYS A 101 -15.23 20.96 9.34
CA LYS A 101 -15.53 20.32 10.64
C LYS A 101 -14.89 21.03 11.83
N GLY A 102 -13.89 21.89 11.59
CA GLY A 102 -13.16 22.63 12.63
C GLY A 102 -11.89 21.92 13.10
N SER A 103 -10.89 22.72 13.46
CA SER A 103 -9.55 22.25 13.85
C SER A 103 -9.51 21.54 15.21
N ILE A 104 -10.46 21.83 16.11
CA ILE A 104 -10.59 21.19 17.41
C ILE A 104 -11.92 20.48 17.45
N ARG A 105 -11.90 19.19 17.79
CA ARG A 105 -13.08 18.33 17.88
C ARG A 105 -13.03 17.53 19.18
N VAL A 106 -14.15 17.46 19.87
CA VAL A 106 -14.31 16.79 21.16
C VAL A 106 -15.34 15.68 21.01
N PHE A 107 -14.88 14.45 21.20
CA PHE A 107 -15.73 13.28 21.19
C PHE A 107 -15.93 12.73 22.61
N CYS A 108 -17.17 12.38 22.93
CA CYS A 108 -17.50 11.66 24.15
C CYS A 108 -17.65 10.18 23.83
N ARG A 109 -17.07 9.29 24.65
CA ARG A 109 -17.25 7.86 24.50
C ARG A 109 -17.68 7.23 25.81
N MET A 110 -18.85 6.61 25.80
CA MET A 110 -19.37 5.85 26.92
C MET A 110 -18.81 4.42 26.87
N ARG A 111 -18.31 3.94 28.00
CA ARG A 111 -17.83 2.56 28.13
C ARG A 111 -19.04 1.63 28.39
N PRO A 112 -19.11 0.44 27.78
CA PRO A 112 -20.07 -0.59 28.18
C PRO A 112 -19.94 -0.96 29.66
N PHE A 113 -21.08 -1.04 30.33
CA PHE A 113 -21.19 -1.45 31.73
C PHE A 113 -20.87 -2.94 31.84
N ASN A 114 -20.12 -3.31 32.89
CA ASN A 114 -19.95 -4.72 33.21
C ASN A 114 -21.22 -5.23 33.91
N HIS A 115 -21.56 -6.52 33.77
CA HIS A 115 -22.79 -7.10 34.33
C HIS A 115 -22.95 -6.88 35.85
N GLU A 116 -21.85 -6.68 36.58
CA GLU A 116 -21.84 -6.41 38.02
C GLU A 116 -22.10 -4.94 38.40
N GLU A 117 -22.00 -3.99 37.45
CA GLU A 117 -22.18 -2.55 37.67
C GLU A 117 -23.61 -2.06 37.34
N SER A 118 -24.50 -2.98 36.97
CA SER A 118 -25.71 -2.69 36.19
C SER A 118 -26.86 -2.01 36.94
N TYR A 119 -26.80 -1.90 38.27
CA TYR A 119 -27.91 -1.39 39.10
C TYR A 119 -27.74 0.06 39.58
N SER A 120 -26.52 0.59 39.69
CA SER A 120 -26.28 1.95 40.22
C SER A 120 -25.94 3.00 39.14
N SER A 121 -25.66 2.58 37.91
CA SER A 121 -25.02 3.44 36.89
C SER A 121 -25.94 3.91 35.75
N ARG A 122 -27.27 3.72 35.86
CA ARG A 122 -28.26 4.21 34.87
C ARG A 122 -28.49 5.73 34.93
N THR A 123 -27.46 6.50 35.24
CA THR A 123 -27.52 7.96 35.38
C THR A 123 -27.18 8.69 34.09
N MET A 124 -26.69 8.01 33.05
CA MET A 124 -26.32 8.64 31.78
C MET A 124 -27.14 8.06 30.63
N PHE A 125 -27.76 8.93 29.84
CA PHE A 125 -28.47 8.56 28.61
C PHE A 125 -28.16 9.56 27.50
N THR A 126 -28.15 9.06 26.28
CA THR A 126 -27.93 9.83 25.05
C THR A 126 -29.27 9.97 24.33
N LEU A 127 -29.65 11.19 23.96
CA LEU A 127 -30.83 11.43 23.12
C LEU A 127 -30.43 11.47 21.64
N ASP A 128 -29.28 12.09 21.35
CA ASP A 128 -28.74 12.32 20.01
C ASP A 128 -27.26 11.96 19.94
N GLU A 129 -26.71 11.98 18.72
CA GLU A 129 -25.28 11.79 18.47
C GLU A 129 -24.38 12.91 19.03
N SER A 130 -24.93 14.04 19.49
CA SER A 130 -24.15 15.19 19.98
C SER A 130 -24.45 15.58 21.43
N ASN A 131 -25.50 15.03 22.04
CA ASN A 131 -25.99 15.45 23.35
C ASN A 131 -25.95 14.29 24.36
N VAL A 132 -25.28 14.52 25.50
CA VAL A 132 -25.24 13.61 26.65
C VAL A 132 -26.00 14.22 27.81
N PHE A 133 -26.91 13.45 28.41
CA PHE A 133 -27.61 13.84 29.62
C PHE A 133 -27.13 12.99 30.80
N LEU A 134 -26.75 13.67 31.88
CA LEU A 134 -26.32 13.07 33.13
C LEU A 134 -27.29 13.45 34.25
N LYS A 135 -27.99 12.46 34.78
CA LYS A 135 -28.89 12.58 35.93
C LYS A 135 -28.08 12.51 37.22
N VAL A 136 -27.84 13.67 37.84
CA VAL A 136 -27.07 13.79 39.09
C VAL A 136 -27.94 13.47 40.31
N ALA A 137 -29.23 13.83 40.23
CA ALA A 137 -30.24 13.55 41.25
C ALA A 137 -31.60 13.35 40.57
N GLU A 138 -32.63 12.90 41.31
CA GLU A 138 -33.99 12.69 40.77
C GLU A 138 -34.56 13.92 40.05
N THR A 139 -34.15 15.12 40.46
CA THR A 139 -34.65 16.41 39.94
C THR A 139 -33.61 17.23 39.17
N LYS A 140 -32.36 16.77 39.06
CA LYS A 140 -31.27 17.55 38.41
C LYS A 140 -30.59 16.74 37.31
N THR A 141 -30.80 17.18 36.08
CA THR A 141 -30.12 16.68 34.87
C THR A 141 -29.15 17.74 34.34
N LYS A 142 -27.92 17.33 34.05
CA LYS A 142 -26.93 18.15 33.34
C LYS A 142 -26.84 17.69 31.90
N GLN A 143 -26.85 18.64 30.97
CA GLN A 143 -26.64 18.39 29.54
C GLN A 143 -25.23 18.83 29.15
N TYR A 144 -24.57 18.00 28.35
CA TYR A 144 -23.27 18.29 27.75
C TYR A 144 -23.36 18.08 26.25
N LYS A 145 -22.85 19.05 25.48
CA LYS A 145 -22.80 19.00 24.02
C LYS A 145 -21.39 18.71 23.56
N PHE A 146 -21.26 17.77 22.64
CA PHE A 146 -20.00 17.34 22.02
C PHE A 146 -20.16 17.29 20.49
N ASP A 147 -19.06 17.20 19.76
CA ASP A 147 -19.11 17.03 18.30
C ASP A 147 -19.72 15.68 17.94
N LYS A 148 -19.34 14.63 18.67
CA LYS A 148 -19.94 13.30 18.56
C LYS A 148 -19.90 12.56 19.90
N VAL A 149 -20.91 11.76 20.14
CA VAL A 149 -21.11 10.91 21.31
C VAL A 149 -21.21 9.47 20.85
N PHE A 150 -20.32 8.64 21.35
CA PHE A 150 -20.32 7.20 21.15
C PHE A 150 -21.00 6.53 22.34
N ASP A 151 -22.04 5.78 22.04
CA ASP A 151 -22.82 5.03 23.01
C ASP A 151 -22.03 3.80 23.51
N PRO A 152 -22.49 3.14 24.59
CA PRO A 152 -21.83 1.94 25.11
C PRO A 152 -21.73 0.77 24.12
N CYS A 153 -22.60 0.72 23.10
CA CYS A 153 -22.57 -0.32 22.07
C CYS A 153 -21.65 0.04 20.88
N SER A 154 -21.18 1.28 20.79
CA SER A 154 -20.24 1.72 19.74
C SER A 154 -18.94 0.92 19.76
N THR A 155 -18.58 0.40 18.59
CA THR A 155 -17.39 -0.43 18.41
C THR A 155 -16.12 0.43 18.26
N GLN A 156 -14.95 -0.22 18.31
CA GLN A 156 -13.69 0.44 17.95
C GLN A 156 -13.68 0.93 16.49
N GLY A 157 -14.35 0.19 15.60
CA GLY A 157 -14.45 0.56 14.19
C GLY A 157 -15.17 1.88 14.01
N ASP A 158 -16.29 2.06 14.69
CA ASP A 158 -17.10 3.28 14.60
C ASP A 158 -16.32 4.53 15.08
N VAL A 159 -15.56 4.37 16.17
CA VAL A 159 -14.67 5.44 16.68
C VAL A 159 -13.54 5.72 15.69
N PHE A 160 -12.94 4.68 15.11
CA PHE A 160 -11.85 4.84 14.15
C PHE A 160 -12.32 5.52 12.87
N SER A 161 -13.51 5.18 12.33
CA SER A 161 -14.07 5.79 11.12
C SER A 161 -14.20 7.32 11.22
N GLU A 162 -14.47 7.87 12.40
CA GLU A 162 -14.56 9.32 12.62
C GLU A 162 -13.19 10.02 12.72
N VAL A 163 -12.17 9.28 13.14
CA VAL A 163 -10.79 9.76 13.32
C VAL A 163 -9.94 9.51 12.08
N GLU A 164 -10.32 8.55 11.23
CA GLU A 164 -9.63 8.15 10.00
C GLU A 164 -9.32 9.33 9.07
N PRO A 165 -10.23 10.30 8.82
CA PRO A 165 -9.91 11.47 7.99
C PRO A 165 -8.74 12.30 8.54
N VAL A 166 -8.64 12.42 9.87
CA VAL A 166 -7.57 13.17 10.52
C VAL A 166 -6.25 12.40 10.43
N ILE A 167 -6.29 11.07 10.56
CA ILE A 167 -5.11 10.22 10.38
C ILE A 167 -4.59 10.31 8.94
N LYS A 168 -5.50 10.31 7.94
CA LYS A 168 -5.14 10.51 6.53
C LYS A 168 -4.43 11.85 6.32
N SER A 169 -4.93 12.93 6.93
CA SER A 169 -4.26 14.24 6.91
C SER A 169 -2.88 14.20 7.56
N ALA A 170 -2.69 13.43 8.65
CA ALA A 170 -1.36 13.24 9.24
C ALA A 170 -0.36 12.56 8.28
N ILE A 171 -0.83 11.58 7.50
CA ILE A 171 -0.03 10.91 6.46
C ILE A 171 0.33 11.89 5.33
N ASP A 172 -0.56 12.83 5.01
CA ASP A 172 -0.34 13.87 4.01
C ASP A 172 0.62 15.00 4.49
N GLY A 173 1.13 14.91 5.72
CA GLY A 173 2.13 15.82 6.28
C GLY A 173 1.58 16.91 7.21
N TYR A 174 0.32 16.81 7.64
CA TYR A 174 -0.26 17.75 8.61
C TYR A 174 0.04 17.33 10.05
N ASN A 175 0.22 18.33 10.92
CA ASN A 175 0.41 18.08 12.35
C ASN A 175 -0.94 17.80 13.01
N VAL A 176 -1.10 16.59 13.52
CA VAL A 176 -2.32 16.13 14.18
C VAL A 176 -2.00 15.69 15.60
N CYS A 177 -2.93 15.96 16.52
CA CYS A 177 -2.84 15.44 17.87
C CYS A 177 -4.17 14.83 18.32
N ILE A 178 -4.11 13.64 18.92
CA ILE A 178 -5.27 12.93 19.46
C ILE A 178 -4.97 12.64 20.94
N PHE A 179 -5.89 13.09 21.80
CA PHE A 179 -5.80 12.88 23.23
C PHE A 179 -7.03 12.10 23.73
N ALA A 180 -6.80 11.21 24.70
CA ALA A 180 -7.87 10.57 25.44
C ALA A 180 -7.87 11.09 26.88
N TYR A 181 -9.00 11.64 27.32
CA TYR A 181 -9.16 12.21 28.65
C TYR A 181 -10.21 11.43 29.47
N GLY A 182 -10.06 11.42 30.79
CA GLY A 182 -11.00 10.77 31.72
C GLY A 182 -10.32 10.14 32.94
N GLN A 183 -11.11 9.70 33.91
CA GLN A 183 -10.62 9.03 35.13
C GLN A 183 -10.03 7.63 34.85
N THR A 184 -9.29 7.07 35.80
CA THR A 184 -8.83 5.66 35.72
C THR A 184 -10.03 4.71 35.60
N GLY A 185 -9.95 3.73 34.70
CA GLY A 185 -11.06 2.80 34.40
C GLY A 185 -12.01 3.26 33.28
N SER A 186 -11.99 4.55 32.88
CA SER A 186 -12.91 5.11 31.86
C SER A 186 -12.70 4.61 30.43
N GLY A 187 -11.67 3.79 30.17
CA GLY A 187 -11.42 3.23 28.84
C GLY A 187 -10.44 4.01 27.95
N LYS A 188 -9.66 4.97 28.47
CA LYS A 188 -8.64 5.70 27.68
C LYS A 188 -7.69 4.77 26.91
N THR A 189 -7.06 3.82 27.61
CA THR A 189 -6.14 2.83 27.01
C THR A 189 -6.87 1.90 26.04
N TYR A 190 -8.13 1.57 26.34
CA TYR A 190 -8.97 0.77 25.45
C TYR A 190 -9.20 1.49 24.12
N THR A 191 -9.54 2.78 24.16
CA THR A 191 -9.76 3.60 22.97
C THR A 191 -8.48 3.77 22.13
N MET A 192 -7.34 4.04 22.77
CA MET A 192 -6.10 4.40 22.06
C MET A 192 -5.28 3.18 21.59
N VAL A 193 -5.23 2.10 22.37
CA VAL A 193 -4.22 1.04 22.18
C VAL A 193 -4.83 -0.31 21.84
N ARG A 194 -6.09 -0.58 22.21
CA ARG A 194 -6.64 -1.93 22.05
C ARG A 194 -6.93 -2.24 20.58
N CYS A 195 -5.97 -2.90 19.95
CA CYS A 195 -6.09 -3.60 18.68
C CYS A 195 -6.13 -5.10 18.93
N THR A 196 -7.29 -5.73 18.79
CA THR A 196 -7.38 -7.19 18.64
C THR A 196 -7.29 -7.50 17.15
N SER A 197 -6.09 -7.87 16.71
CA SER A 197 -5.79 -8.56 15.43
C SER A 197 -6.41 -8.00 14.14
N SER A 198 -5.76 -6.99 13.52
CA SER A 198 -5.46 -6.95 12.07
C SER A 198 -4.98 -5.58 11.54
N THR A 199 -4.88 -4.51 12.33
CA THR A 199 -4.35 -3.23 11.80
C THR A 199 -3.51 -2.50 12.85
N THR A 200 -2.20 -2.59 12.65
CA THR A 200 -1.15 -2.03 13.51
C THR A 200 -1.17 -0.51 13.50
N PHE A 201 -1.38 0.12 14.66
CA PHE A 201 -0.77 1.43 14.96
C PHE A 201 0.63 1.18 15.52
N PRO A 202 1.71 1.65 14.88
CA PRO A 202 3.04 1.54 15.47
C PRO A 202 3.18 2.52 16.65
N PRO A 203 3.66 2.05 17.82
CA PRO A 203 3.99 2.93 18.92
C PRO A 203 5.39 3.52 18.67
N SER A 204 5.51 4.56 17.84
CA SER A 204 6.73 5.36 17.80
C SER A 204 6.48 6.79 17.36
N PHE A 205 5.98 7.60 18.30
CA PHE A 205 6.18 9.05 18.30
C PHE A 205 6.62 9.47 19.71
N ARG A 206 7.88 9.16 20.04
CA ARG A 206 8.66 9.88 21.05
C ARG A 206 9.86 10.50 20.34
N LYS A 207 9.80 11.78 20.02
CA LYS A 207 11.00 12.63 19.98
C LYS A 207 11.14 13.22 21.38
N GLN A 208 12.11 12.72 22.16
CA GLN A 208 12.65 13.48 23.28
C GLN A 208 13.70 14.45 22.72
N LYS A 209 13.65 15.69 23.23
CA LYS A 209 14.76 16.64 23.17
C LYS A 209 15.89 16.15 24.08
#